data_AF-A0A7T7KNR4-F1
#
_entry.id   AF-A0A7T7KNR4-F1
#
_cell.length_a   1.000
_cell.length_b   1.000
_cell.length_c   1.000
_cell.angle_alpha   90.00
_cell.angle_beta   90.00
_cell.angle_gamma   90.00
#
_symmetry.space_group_name_H-M   'P 1'
#
loop_
_entity.id
_entity.type
_entity.pdbx_description
1 polymer ?
#
loop_
_entity_poly.entity_id
_entity_poly.type
_entity_poly.pdbx_seq_one_letter_code
_entity_poly.pdbx_strand_id
1 'polypeptide(L)'
;MENQATNNTNSDPVAGKSVAEIFGEIVWLMSQDAACRDLTLKELEWLVMPAILLRQFHITYAPVQGNAHGDAGHGESHAAGESPLQPVAVEIFALCSEAVADAIDAAKPGAPRLGIQDWRSGSNRKTVIKANIVGAAGKQS
;
A
#
# COMPACT_ATOMS: atom_id res chain seq x y z
N MET A 1 43.48 -6.02 -8.10
CA MET A 1 42.61 -6.78 -7.19
C MET A 1 41.25 -6.13 -7.27
N GLU A 2 40.40 -6.67 -8.12
CA GLU A 2 39.08 -6.17 -8.44
C GLU A 2 38.11 -7.22 -7.93
N ASN A 3 37.20 -6.89 -7.01
CA ASN A 3 35.86 -7.47 -7.02
C ASN A 3 34.90 -6.96 -5.94
N GLN A 4 33.65 -6.83 -6.41
CA GLN A 4 32.37 -6.88 -5.70
C GLN A 4 31.88 -5.58 -5.04
N ALA A 5 31.40 -4.68 -5.90
CA ALA A 5 30.23 -3.87 -5.57
C ALA A 5 29.00 -4.80 -5.50
N THR A 6 28.46 -4.98 -4.29
CA THR A 6 27.18 -5.67 -4.06
C THR A 6 26.06 -4.89 -4.73
N ASN A 7 25.63 -5.33 -5.92
CA ASN A 7 24.46 -4.79 -6.60
C ASN A 7 23.21 -5.33 -5.88
N ASN A 8 22.84 -4.71 -4.77
CA ASN A 8 21.54 -4.93 -4.14
C ASN A 8 20.47 -4.28 -5.02
N THR A 9 20.02 -5.02 -6.05
CA THR A 9 18.81 -4.66 -6.81
C THR A 9 17.61 -4.91 -5.90
N ASN A 10 17.32 -3.95 -5.03
CA ASN A 10 16.12 -3.91 -4.22
C ASN A 10 14.93 -3.66 -5.16
N SER A 11 14.51 -4.70 -5.88
CA SER A 11 13.40 -4.64 -6.82
C SER A 11 12.12 -4.32 -6.05
N ASP A 12 11.46 -3.21 -6.41
CA ASP A 12 10.15 -2.86 -5.86
C ASP A 12 9.17 -4.02 -6.10
N PRO A 13 8.66 -4.71 -5.06
CA PRO A 13 7.80 -5.87 -5.20
C PRO A 13 6.50 -5.56 -5.97
N VAL A 14 6.12 -4.29 -6.09
CA VAL A 14 4.94 -3.84 -6.83
C VAL A 14 5.17 -3.79 -8.34
N ALA A 15 6.42 -3.62 -8.80
CA ALA A 15 6.72 -3.24 -10.19
C ALA A 15 6.26 -4.27 -11.25
N GLY A 16 6.17 -5.55 -10.87
CA GLY A 16 5.71 -6.64 -11.76
C GLY A 16 4.24 -7.03 -11.60
N LYS A 17 3.52 -6.43 -10.65
CA LYS A 17 2.15 -6.85 -10.31
C LYS A 17 1.11 -6.22 -11.22
N SER A 18 0.08 -6.99 -11.52
CA SER A 18 -1.12 -6.51 -12.20
C SER A 18 -1.91 -5.55 -11.31
N VAL A 19 -2.79 -4.75 -11.93
CA VAL A 19 -3.73 -3.89 -11.20
C VAL A 19 -4.61 -4.71 -10.25
N ALA A 20 -5.00 -5.93 -10.64
CA ALA A 20 -5.83 -6.80 -9.83
C ALA A 20 -5.11 -7.29 -8.56
N GLU A 21 -3.83 -7.67 -8.68
CA GLU A 21 -3.00 -8.06 -7.54
C GLU A 21 -2.79 -6.88 -6.59
N ILE A 22 -2.42 -5.71 -7.11
CA ILE A 22 -2.23 -4.50 -6.31
C ILE A 22 -3.52 -4.14 -5.57
N PHE A 23 -4.65 -4.14 -6.28
CA PHE A 23 -5.95 -3.86 -5.67
C PHE A 23 -6.27 -4.87 -4.56
N GLY A 24 -6.09 -6.18 -4.81
CA GLY A 24 -6.31 -7.23 -3.83
C GLY A 24 -5.47 -7.04 -2.56
N GLU A 25 -4.19 -6.70 -2.69
CA GLU A 25 -3.31 -6.46 -1.55
C GLU A 25 -3.71 -5.23 -0.74
N ILE A 26 -4.07 -4.12 -1.40
CA ILE A 26 -4.54 -2.90 -0.73
C ILE A 26 -5.84 -3.19 0.03
N VAL A 27 -6.80 -3.87 -0.61
CA VAL A 27 -8.10 -4.21 -0.01
C VAL A 27 -7.92 -5.14 1.17
N TRP A 28 -7.04 -6.13 1.04
CA TRP A 28 -6.73 -7.04 2.13
C TRP A 28 -6.14 -6.27 3.32
N LEU A 29 -5.16 -5.39 3.12
CA LEU A 29 -4.62 -4.54 4.19
C LEU A 29 -5.69 -3.64 4.82
N MET A 30 -6.56 -3.03 4.02
CA MET A 30 -7.67 -2.21 4.49
C MET A 30 -8.68 -3.02 5.32
N SER A 31 -8.93 -4.29 4.97
CA SER A 31 -9.82 -5.17 5.74
C SER A 31 -9.32 -5.47 7.15
N GLN A 32 -8.00 -5.33 7.39
CA GLN A 32 -7.38 -5.54 8.69
C GLN A 32 -7.43 -4.29 9.59
N ASP A 33 -7.73 -3.12 9.05
CA ASP A 33 -7.77 -1.85 9.78
C ASP A 33 -9.22 -1.43 10.07
N ALA A 34 -9.55 -1.24 11.34
CA ALA A 34 -10.89 -0.88 11.79
C ALA A 34 -11.42 0.44 11.20
N ALA A 35 -10.53 1.36 10.79
CA ALA A 35 -10.93 2.64 10.20
C ALA A 35 -11.46 2.50 8.77
N CYS A 36 -11.15 1.41 8.07
CA CYS A 36 -11.50 1.26 6.65
C CYS A 36 -12.06 -0.12 6.25
N ARG A 37 -12.15 -1.09 7.18
CA ARG A 37 -12.73 -2.42 6.91
C ARG A 37 -14.21 -2.42 6.50
N ASP A 38 -14.97 -1.39 6.88
CA ASP A 38 -16.41 -1.29 6.64
C ASP A 38 -16.76 -0.42 5.41
N LEU A 39 -15.76 -0.03 4.62
CA LEU A 39 -15.98 0.74 3.39
C LEU A 39 -16.76 -0.09 2.36
N THR A 40 -17.77 0.54 1.76
CA THR A 40 -18.52 -0.11 0.67
C THR A 40 -17.65 -0.26 -0.58
N LEU A 41 -17.98 -1.22 -1.45
CA LEU A 41 -17.27 -1.40 -2.73
C LEU A 41 -17.18 -0.11 -3.55
N LYS A 42 -18.24 0.71 -3.53
CA LYS A 42 -18.28 2.01 -4.22
C LYS A 42 -17.27 3.00 -3.64
N GLU A 43 -17.14 3.05 -2.32
CA GLU A 43 -16.18 3.93 -1.65
C GLU A 43 -14.75 3.46 -1.89
N LEU A 44 -14.55 2.14 -1.88
CA LEU A 44 -13.28 1.52 -2.18
C LEU A 44 -12.84 1.79 -3.62
N GLU A 45 -13.74 1.64 -4.60
CA GLU A 45 -13.46 1.99 -6.01
C GLU A 45 -13.06 3.47 -6.11
N TRP A 46 -13.86 4.36 -5.54
CA TRP A 46 -13.62 5.81 -5.58
C TRP A 46 -12.26 6.20 -5.00
N LEU A 47 -11.83 5.51 -3.96
CA LEU A 47 -10.61 5.81 -3.20
C LEU A 47 -9.37 5.15 -3.82
N VAL A 48 -9.45 3.86 -4.12
CA VAL A 48 -8.29 3.04 -4.48
C VAL A 48 -8.02 3.10 -5.98
N MET A 49 -9.04 3.19 -6.84
CA MET A 49 -8.82 3.23 -8.28
C MET A 49 -8.00 4.45 -8.73
N PRO A 50 -8.28 5.69 -8.27
CA PRO A 50 -7.43 6.84 -8.61
C PRO A 50 -5.98 6.66 -8.16
N ALA A 51 -5.77 6.13 -6.94
CA ALA A 51 -4.45 5.89 -6.39
C ALA A 51 -3.64 4.92 -7.25
N ILE A 52 -4.24 3.78 -7.64
CA ILE A 52 -3.56 2.77 -8.47
C ILE A 52 -3.26 3.34 -9.87
N LEU A 53 -4.25 3.97 -10.51
CA LEU A 53 -4.09 4.51 -11.86
C LEU A 53 -3.03 5.62 -11.94
N LEU A 54 -2.90 6.43 -10.87
CA LEU A 54 -1.91 7.49 -10.78
C LEU A 54 -0.59 7.03 -10.15
N ARG A 55 -0.46 5.75 -9.75
CA ARG A 55 0.70 5.23 -8.99
C ARG A 55 0.97 6.03 -7.71
N GLN A 56 -0.08 6.57 -7.08
CA GLN A 56 0.00 7.38 -5.86
C GLN A 56 -0.34 6.54 -4.61
N PHE A 57 0.41 5.45 -4.45
CA PHE A 57 0.33 4.58 -3.29
C PHE A 57 1.72 4.02 -2.99
N HIS A 58 1.90 3.52 -1.78
CA HIS A 58 3.10 2.79 -1.39
C HIS A 58 2.69 1.60 -0.52
N ILE A 59 3.11 0.39 -0.92
CA ILE A 59 2.91 -0.83 -0.13
C ILE A 59 4.25 -1.20 0.49
N THR A 60 4.26 -1.36 1.81
CA THR A 60 5.42 -1.87 2.54
C THR A 60 5.28 -3.37 2.68
N TYR A 61 6.33 -4.11 2.34
CA TYR A 61 6.40 -5.56 2.47
C TYR A 61 7.36 -5.97 3.58
N ALA A 62 7.06 -7.07 4.25
CA ALA A 62 7.94 -7.70 5.22
C ALA A 62 8.05 -9.20 4.93
N PRO A 63 9.18 -9.84 5.28
CA PRO A 63 9.30 -11.29 5.14
C PRO A 63 8.28 -12.00 6.02
N VAL A 64 7.62 -13.01 5.47
CA VAL A 64 6.77 -13.92 6.23
C VAL A 64 7.69 -14.73 7.15
N GLN A 65 7.64 -14.46 8.46
CA GLN A 65 8.22 -15.36 9.44
C GLN A 65 7.45 -16.68 9.35
N GLY A 66 8.14 -17.80 9.15
CA GLY A 66 7.61 -19.11 8.70
C GLY A 66 6.62 -19.83 9.63
N ASN A 67 5.77 -19.10 10.35
CA ASN A 67 4.90 -19.60 11.41
C ASN A 67 3.48 -18.97 11.39
N ALA A 68 3.12 -18.12 10.42
CA ALA A 68 1.81 -17.46 10.39
C ALA A 68 0.93 -17.98 9.24
N HIS A 69 0.01 -18.88 9.63
CA HIS A 69 -1.15 -19.40 8.91
C HIS A 69 -0.97 -19.93 7.48
N GLY A 70 -1.06 -21.25 7.37
CA GLY A 70 -1.17 -21.96 6.10
C GLY A 70 -2.42 -21.58 5.31
N ASP A 71 -2.26 -21.72 4.00
CA ASP A 71 -3.28 -21.81 2.96
C ASP A 71 -3.92 -20.50 2.48
N ALA A 72 -3.31 -19.93 1.44
CA ALA A 72 -4.01 -19.38 0.27
C ALA A 72 -3.02 -19.31 -0.90
N GLY A 73 -3.07 -20.31 -1.78
CA GLY A 73 -2.09 -20.50 -2.85
C GLY A 73 -2.10 -19.44 -3.95
N HIS A 74 -0.91 -19.19 -4.51
CA HIS A 74 -0.55 -19.63 -5.86
C HIS A 74 0.92 -20.02 -5.84
N GLY A 75 1.21 -21.25 -6.28
CA GLY A 75 2.54 -21.83 -6.21
C GLY A 75 3.46 -21.29 -7.28
N GLU A 76 4.51 -20.61 -6.83
CA GLU A 76 5.83 -20.66 -7.46
C GLU A 76 6.80 -21.22 -6.42
N SER A 77 7.52 -22.28 -6.78
CA SER A 77 8.61 -22.79 -5.95
C SER A 77 9.70 -21.72 -5.91
N HIS A 78 9.66 -20.84 -4.91
CA HIS A 78 10.77 -19.95 -4.66
C HIS A 78 12.02 -20.78 -4.37
N ALA A 79 13.08 -20.51 -5.12
CA ALA A 79 14.38 -21.13 -4.93
C ALA A 79 14.79 -20.99 -3.45
N ALA A 80 15.35 -22.06 -2.89
CA ALA A 80 15.76 -22.13 -1.49
C ALA A 80 16.70 -20.95 -1.13
N GLY A 81 16.17 -19.92 -0.46
CA GLY A 81 16.99 -18.80 0.02
C GLY A 81 16.23 -17.54 0.43
N GLU A 82 15.09 -17.23 -0.20
CA GLU A 82 14.35 -15.98 0.07
C GLU A 82 13.00 -16.27 0.75
N SER A 83 12.78 -15.67 1.92
CA SER A 83 11.48 -15.70 2.58
C SER A 83 10.46 -14.94 1.73
N PRO A 84 9.25 -15.50 1.49
CA PRO A 84 8.23 -14.79 0.72
C PRO A 84 7.88 -13.48 1.43
N LEU A 85 7.77 -12.40 0.65
CA LEU A 85 7.39 -11.08 1.15
C LEU A 85 5.86 -10.98 1.18
N GLN A 86 5.30 -10.58 2.32
CA GLN A 86 3.88 -10.25 2.45
C GLN A 86 3.69 -8.73 2.60
N PRO A 87 2.60 -8.16 2.06
CA PRO A 87 2.25 -6.78 2.33
C PRO A 87 1.91 -6.62 3.82
N VAL A 88 2.38 -5.55 4.46
CA VAL A 88 2.12 -5.29 5.90
C VAL A 88 1.55 -3.92 6.17
N ALA A 89 1.71 -2.98 5.24
CA ALA A 89 1.13 -1.65 5.31
C ALA A 89 0.93 -1.08 3.91
N VAL A 90 -0.06 -0.19 3.80
CA VAL A 90 -0.29 0.64 2.62
C VAL A 90 -0.47 2.08 3.05
N GLU A 91 0.15 2.99 2.29
CA GLU A 91 -0.15 4.42 2.31
C GLU A 91 -0.71 4.82 0.95
N ILE A 92 -1.93 5.33 0.94
CA ILE A 92 -2.56 5.95 -0.24
C ILE A 92 -2.40 7.46 -0.09
N PHE A 93 -1.91 8.13 -1.14
CA PHE A 93 -1.65 9.56 -1.12
C PHE A 93 -2.16 10.28 -2.37
N ALA A 94 -2.39 11.57 -2.23
CA ALA A 94 -2.70 12.49 -3.33
C ALA A 94 -1.51 13.43 -3.56
N LEU A 95 -1.24 13.78 -4.82
CA LEU A 95 -0.37 14.89 -5.20
C LEU A 95 -1.26 16.07 -5.57
N CYS A 96 -1.47 16.96 -4.60
CA CYS A 96 -2.53 17.95 -4.69
C CYS A 96 -2.02 19.37 -4.52
N SER A 97 -2.89 20.33 -4.82
CA SER A 97 -2.70 21.73 -4.48
C SER A 97 -2.79 21.94 -2.97
N GLU A 98 -2.28 23.06 -2.47
CA GLU A 98 -2.37 23.43 -1.06
C GLU A 98 -3.82 23.46 -0.55
N ALA A 99 -4.75 24.04 -1.32
CA ALA A 99 -6.16 24.09 -0.95
C ALA A 99 -6.80 22.69 -0.78
N VAL A 100 -6.42 21.73 -1.62
CA VAL A 100 -6.89 20.35 -1.51
C VAL A 100 -6.20 19.63 -0.34
N ALA A 101 -4.93 19.91 -0.09
CA ALA A 101 -4.19 19.38 1.06
C ALA A 101 -4.85 19.80 2.39
N ASP A 102 -5.22 21.08 2.52
CA ASP A 102 -5.93 21.60 3.69
C ASP A 102 -7.31 20.95 3.86
N ALA A 103 -8.02 20.70 2.75
CA ALA A 103 -9.30 20.02 2.78
C ALA A 103 -9.18 18.55 3.23
N ILE A 104 -8.09 17.87 2.88
CA ILE A 104 -7.79 16.51 3.35
C ILE A 104 -7.50 16.52 4.85
N ASP A 105 -6.65 17.45 5.33
CA ASP A 105 -6.30 17.55 6.75
C ASP A 105 -7.50 17.94 7.62
N ALA A 106 -8.44 18.74 7.08
CA ALA A 106 -9.66 19.15 7.78
C ALA A 106 -10.78 18.10 7.77
N ALA A 107 -10.64 17.02 6.98
CA ALA A 107 -11.66 15.97 6.91
C ALA A 107 -11.74 15.18 8.22
N LYS A 108 -12.96 14.91 8.69
CA LYS A 108 -13.20 13.97 9.80
C LYS A 108 -12.75 12.55 9.40
N PRO A 109 -12.48 11.64 10.36
CA PRO A 109 -12.16 10.25 10.04
C PRO A 109 -13.21 9.63 9.11
N GLY A 110 -12.78 9.29 7.90
CA GLY A 110 -13.63 9.00 6.75
C GLY A 110 -13.01 9.65 5.52
N ALA A 111 -12.67 8.86 4.50
CA ALA A 111 -11.87 9.33 3.37
C ALA A 111 -12.50 10.58 2.71
N PRO A 112 -11.77 11.69 2.53
CA PRO A 112 -12.27 12.81 1.74
C PRO A 112 -12.61 12.32 0.33
N ARG A 113 -13.82 12.64 -0.15
CA ARG A 113 -14.26 12.28 -1.50
C ARG A 113 -13.60 13.18 -2.53
N LEU A 114 -12.35 12.89 -2.84
CA LEU A 114 -11.55 13.57 -3.84
C LEU A 114 -11.98 13.12 -5.25
N GLY A 115 -12.25 14.06 -6.15
CA GLY A 115 -12.38 13.76 -7.57
C GLY A 115 -11.01 13.55 -8.21
N ILE A 116 -10.92 12.84 -9.34
CA ILE A 116 -9.63 12.50 -9.99
C ILE A 116 -8.73 13.72 -10.26
N GLN A 117 -9.31 14.89 -10.50
CA GLN A 117 -8.58 16.14 -10.67
C GLN A 117 -7.87 16.59 -9.39
N ASP A 118 -8.46 16.33 -8.22
CA ASP A 118 -7.93 16.74 -6.92
C ASP A 118 -6.67 15.93 -6.58
N TRP A 119 -6.68 14.63 -6.92
CA TRP A 119 -5.57 13.70 -6.72
C TRP A 119 -4.26 14.11 -7.40
N ARG A 120 -4.35 14.88 -8.48
CA ARG A 120 -3.23 15.37 -9.29
C ARG A 120 -3.23 16.89 -9.45
N SER A 121 -3.88 17.60 -8.51
CA SER A 121 -4.07 19.05 -8.60
C SER A 121 -2.80 19.87 -8.31
N GLY A 122 -1.72 19.23 -7.88
CA GLY A 122 -0.46 19.91 -7.58
C GLY A 122 0.65 18.92 -7.21
N SER A 123 1.68 19.41 -6.52
CA SER A 123 2.86 18.63 -6.13
C SER A 123 2.92 18.33 -4.64
N ASN A 124 1.96 18.80 -3.84
CA ASN A 124 1.96 18.56 -2.40
C ASN A 124 1.50 17.12 -2.13
N ARG A 125 2.36 16.31 -1.51
CA ARG A 125 2.02 14.93 -1.16
C ARG A 125 1.24 14.89 0.14
N LYS A 126 -0.02 14.48 0.07
CA LYS A 126 -0.86 14.25 1.26
C LYS A 126 -1.38 12.84 1.37
N THR A 127 -1.20 12.25 2.55
CA THR A 127 -1.79 10.97 2.91
C THR A 127 -3.30 11.10 2.93
N VAL A 128 -3.97 10.26 2.15
CA VAL A 128 -5.43 10.12 2.17
C VAL A 128 -5.82 9.02 3.16
N ILE A 129 -5.13 7.88 3.10
CA ILE A 129 -5.34 6.73 4.00
C ILE A 129 -4.02 6.03 4.31
N LYS A 130 -3.92 5.49 5.52
CA LYS A 130 -2.96 4.46 5.88
C LYS A 130 -3.70 3.28 6.48
N ALA A 131 -3.29 2.07 6.10
CA ALA A 131 -3.74 0.85 6.75
C ALA A 131 -2.51 -0.02 7.05
N ASN A 132 -2.50 -0.67 8.20
CA ASN A 132 -1.43 -1.57 8.61
C ASN A 132 -1.99 -2.78 9.35
N ILE A 133 -1.23 -3.87 9.34
CA ILE A 133 -1.58 -5.05 10.13
C ILE A 133 -1.07 -4.84 11.56
N VAL A 134 -1.99 -4.83 12.52
CA VAL A 134 -1.69 -4.75 13.96
C VAL A 134 -0.93 -6.01 14.38
N GLY A 135 0.40 -5.93 14.35
CA GLY A 135 1.31 -7.04 14.65
C GLY A 135 2.70 -6.89 14.02
N ALA A 136 2.83 -6.11 12.95
CA ALA A 136 4.13 -5.85 12.30
C ALA A 136 4.94 -4.72 12.99
N ALA A 137 4.34 -3.97 13.90
CA ALA A 137 5.03 -3.02 14.78
C ALA A 137 5.78 -3.78 15.89
N GLY A 138 6.83 -4.49 15.50
CA GLY A 138 7.90 -4.85 16.42
C GLY A 138 8.46 -3.56 17.01
N LYS A 139 8.27 -3.41 18.33
CA LYS A 139 8.82 -2.38 19.23
C LYS A 139 9.95 -1.54 18.60
N GLN A 140 9.67 -0.26 18.36
CA GLN A 140 10.68 0.77 18.52
C GLN A 140 10.80 1.08 20.02
N SER A 141 11.74 0.42 20.70
CA SER A 141 12.43 0.87 21.92
C SER A 141 13.54 -0.11 22.27
#